data_AF-A0A8J7JX06-F1
#
_entry.id   AF-A0A8J7JX06-F1
#
_cell.length_a   1.000
_cell.length_b   1.000
_cell.length_c   1.000
_cell.angle_alpha   90.00
_cell.angle_beta   90.00
_cell.angle_gamma   90.00
#
_symmetry.space_group_name_H-M   'P 1'
#
loop_
_entity.id
_entity.type
_entity.pdbx_description
1 polymer ?
#
loop_
_entity_poly.entity_id
_entity_poly.type
_entity_poly.pdbx_seq_one_letter_code
_entity_poly.pdbx_strand_id
1 'polypeptide(L)'
;MLKRSRMLVLSILAATITGQTIAHAQTELRRGVVQYIQLQEFANQGSTTLSRGMLADLQADPYFSGDFQTVFNTASTILQNYTVVNRGGYFPENAGIPREQQLTRAEAVYRVLTLASGNELVLYRSPALNTAEYFIRTPSDSF
;
A
#
# COMPACT_ATOMS: atom_id res chain seq x y z
N MET A 1 -67.42 26.35 -17.80
CA MET A 1 -66.23 26.52 -16.92
C MET A 1 -65.59 25.16 -16.70
N LEU A 2 -64.49 24.85 -17.41
CA LEU A 2 -63.80 23.56 -17.32
C LEU A 2 -62.85 23.53 -16.12
N LYS A 3 -63.13 22.66 -15.13
CA LYS A 3 -62.21 22.35 -14.02
C LYS A 3 -61.14 21.37 -14.52
N ARG A 4 -59.90 21.84 -14.65
CA ARG A 4 -58.73 21.00 -14.96
C ARG A 4 -58.16 20.45 -13.65
N SER A 5 -58.47 19.20 -13.34
CA SER A 5 -57.84 18.45 -12.24
C SER A 5 -56.40 18.09 -12.65
N ARG A 6 -55.42 18.75 -12.02
CA ARG A 6 -54.00 18.44 -12.19
C ARG A 6 -53.64 17.25 -11.29
N MET A 7 -53.38 16.12 -11.91
CA MET A 7 -52.85 14.91 -11.29
C MET A 7 -51.42 15.19 -10.80
N LEU A 8 -51.21 15.13 -9.49
CA LEU A 8 -49.95 15.40 -8.82
C LEU A 8 -49.20 14.07 -8.71
N VAL A 9 -48.22 13.83 -9.57
CA VAL A 9 -47.34 12.66 -9.48
C VAL A 9 -46.23 13.00 -8.49
N LEU A 10 -46.36 12.48 -7.27
CA LEU A 10 -45.36 12.58 -6.22
C LEU A 10 -44.31 11.48 -6.45
N SER A 11 -43.22 11.81 -7.15
CA SER A 11 -42.09 10.89 -7.33
C SER A 11 -41.29 10.80 -6.03
N ILE A 12 -41.48 9.72 -5.27
CA ILE A 12 -40.66 9.37 -4.11
C ILE A 12 -39.27 8.98 -4.64
N LEU A 13 -38.31 9.90 -4.54
CA LEU A 13 -36.91 9.61 -4.78
C LEU A 13 -36.39 8.82 -3.57
N ALA A 14 -36.36 7.49 -3.70
CA ALA A 14 -35.71 6.62 -2.74
C ALA A 14 -34.20 6.89 -2.78
N ALA A 15 -33.70 7.67 -1.82
CA ALA A 15 -32.27 7.80 -1.57
C ALA A 15 -31.75 6.46 -1.05
N THR A 16 -31.15 5.66 -1.94
CA THR A 16 -30.31 4.54 -1.55
C THR A 16 -29.12 5.11 -0.79
N ILE A 17 -29.18 5.07 0.53
CA ILE A 17 -28.01 5.26 1.39
C ILE A 17 -27.16 4.01 1.21
N THR A 18 -26.40 3.95 0.11
CA THR A 18 -25.24 3.06 0.04
C THR A 18 -24.29 3.58 1.10
N GLY A 19 -24.17 2.84 2.21
CA GLY A 19 -23.26 3.16 3.29
C GLY A 19 -21.87 3.40 2.71
N GLN A 20 -21.49 4.68 2.63
CA GLN A 20 -20.13 5.06 2.30
C GLN A 20 -19.30 4.59 3.48
N THR A 21 -18.64 3.43 3.32
CA THR A 21 -17.50 3.09 4.16
C THR A 21 -16.51 4.23 3.97
N ILE A 22 -16.42 5.11 4.97
CA ILE A 22 -15.43 6.17 5.01
C ILE A 22 -14.09 5.45 4.92
N ALA A 23 -13.41 5.58 3.79
CA ALA A 23 -12.10 4.98 3.60
C ALA A 23 -11.17 5.62 4.63
N HIS A 24 -10.72 4.83 5.61
CA HIS A 24 -9.76 5.30 6.58
C HIS A 24 -8.42 5.47 5.86
N ALA A 25 -7.95 6.71 5.77
CA ALA A 25 -6.63 7.03 5.27
C ALA A 25 -5.59 6.31 6.15
N GLN A 26 -4.81 5.42 5.56
CA GLN A 26 -3.75 4.72 6.26
C GLN A 26 -2.68 5.70 6.72
N THR A 27 -2.16 5.53 7.93
CA THR A 27 -1.04 6.33 8.43
C THR A 27 0.27 5.59 8.20
N GLU A 28 1.26 6.25 7.60
CA GLU A 28 2.61 5.69 7.50
C GLU A 28 3.28 5.71 8.87
N LEU A 29 3.64 4.53 9.37
CA LEU A 29 4.36 4.34 10.62
C LEU A 29 5.87 4.41 10.42
N ARG A 30 6.34 3.80 9.33
CA ARG A 30 7.78 3.61 9.06
C ARG A 30 8.03 3.45 7.58
N ARG A 31 9.23 3.83 7.15
CA ARG A 31 9.76 3.55 5.82
C ARG A 31 11.25 3.27 5.87
N GLY A 32 11.77 2.61 4.85
CA GLY A 32 13.21 2.42 4.74
C GLY A 32 13.64 1.57 3.56
N VAL A 33 14.93 1.26 3.55
CA VAL A 33 15.57 0.33 2.61
C VAL A 33 16.15 -0.81 3.42
N VAL A 34 15.97 -2.03 2.93
CA VAL A 34 16.45 -3.25 3.58
C VAL A 34 16.74 -4.31 2.51
N GLN A 35 17.46 -5.37 2.85
CA GLN A 35 17.65 -6.47 1.91
C GLN A 35 16.30 -7.12 1.61
N TYR A 36 16.01 -7.38 0.34
CA TYR A 36 14.75 -8.00 -0.09
C TYR A 36 14.53 -9.35 0.62
N ILE A 37 15.60 -10.12 0.84
CA ILE A 37 15.54 -11.39 1.56
C ILE A 37 15.06 -11.23 3.01
N GLN A 38 15.40 -10.13 3.69
CA GLN A 38 14.96 -9.88 5.06
C GLN A 38 13.44 -9.59 5.11
N LEU A 39 12.90 -8.88 4.11
CA LEU A 39 11.44 -8.70 3.99
C LEU A 39 10.73 -10.02 3.71
N GLN A 40 11.31 -10.86 2.86
CA GLN A 40 10.81 -12.21 2.62
C GLN A 40 10.81 -13.04 3.91
N GLU A 41 11.89 -12.99 4.70
CA GLU A 41 11.96 -13.66 6.00
C GLU A 41 10.88 -13.15 6.96
N PHE A 42 10.69 -11.83 7.09
CA PHE A 42 9.62 -11.25 7.90
C PHE A 42 8.23 -11.70 7.43
N ALA A 43 7.96 -11.68 6.12
CA ALA A 43 6.70 -12.16 5.55
C ALA A 43 6.49 -13.67 5.75
N ASN A 44 7.54 -14.45 6.03
CA ASN A 44 7.47 -15.88 6.34
C ASN A 44 7.34 -16.16 7.85
N GLN A 45 7.41 -15.14 8.72
CA GLN A 45 7.20 -15.31 10.16
C GLN A 45 5.72 -15.57 10.44
N GLY A 46 5.34 -16.85 10.51
CA GLY A 46 3.96 -17.29 10.65
C GLY A 46 3.28 -16.98 11.99
N SER A 47 4.00 -16.44 12.99
CA SER A 47 3.41 -16.07 14.28
C SER A 47 2.79 -14.68 14.30
N THR A 48 3.20 -13.77 13.40
CA THR A 48 2.72 -12.39 13.36
C THR A 48 2.13 -12.00 12.00
N THR A 49 2.54 -12.68 10.93
CA THR A 49 2.02 -12.45 9.58
C THR A 49 0.65 -13.12 9.42
N LEU A 50 -0.36 -12.31 9.08
CA LEU A 50 -1.74 -12.73 8.84
C LEU A 50 -1.94 -13.15 7.38
N SER A 51 -1.35 -12.41 6.45
CA SER A 51 -1.43 -12.68 5.02
C SER A 51 -0.31 -12.01 4.25
N ARG A 52 -0.11 -12.41 2.99
CA ARG A 52 0.87 -11.83 2.08
C ARG A 52 0.49 -12.11 0.63
N GLY A 53 0.98 -11.30 -0.29
CA GLY A 53 0.71 -11.47 -1.71
C GLY A 53 1.35 -10.39 -2.57
N MET A 54 0.96 -10.37 -3.84
CA MET A 54 1.30 -9.28 -4.74
C MET A 54 0.30 -8.13 -4.56
N LEU A 55 0.69 -6.88 -4.87
CA LEU A 55 -0.21 -5.73 -4.75
C LEU A 55 -1.58 -5.93 -5.42
N ALA A 56 -1.63 -6.68 -6.52
CA ALA A 56 -2.87 -6.98 -7.24
C ALA A 56 -3.88 -7.77 -6.39
N ASP A 57 -3.41 -8.56 -5.42
CA ASP A 57 -4.24 -9.42 -4.58
C ASP A 57 -4.76 -8.68 -3.33
N LEU A 58 -4.14 -7.56 -2.98
CA LEU A 58 -4.40 -6.85 -1.72
C LEU A 58 -5.86 -6.45 -1.53
N GLN A 59 -6.54 -6.03 -2.60
CA GLN A 59 -7.95 -5.61 -2.50
C GLN A 59 -8.89 -6.76 -2.10
N ALA A 60 -8.51 -8.00 -2.43
CA ALA A 60 -9.27 -9.21 -2.09
C ALA A 60 -8.80 -9.86 -0.77
N ASP A 61 -7.77 -9.30 -0.13
CA ASP A 61 -7.21 -9.86 1.09
C ASP A 61 -8.17 -9.67 2.28
N PRO A 62 -8.55 -10.75 3.00
CA PRO A 62 -9.51 -10.66 4.09
C PRO A 62 -9.00 -9.87 5.32
N TYR A 63 -7.69 -9.66 5.45
CA TYR A 63 -7.08 -8.87 6.51
C TYR A 63 -6.82 -7.41 6.09
N PHE A 64 -7.05 -7.07 4.81
CA PHE A 64 -6.90 -5.71 4.33
C PHE A 64 -8.15 -4.89 4.67
N SER A 65 -7.92 -3.78 5.38
CA SER A 65 -8.96 -2.82 5.73
C SER A 65 -8.39 -1.40 5.57
N GLY A 66 -8.57 -0.79 4.40
CA GLY A 66 -8.09 0.55 4.12
C GLY A 66 -8.41 1.01 2.69
N ASP A 67 -7.96 2.21 2.33
CA ASP A 67 -8.05 2.72 0.96
C ASP A 67 -7.04 2.03 0.04
N PHE A 68 -7.52 1.14 -0.84
CA PHE A 68 -6.67 0.46 -1.82
C PHE A 68 -6.03 1.45 -2.82
N GLN A 69 -6.75 2.49 -3.25
CA GLN A 69 -6.24 3.43 -4.24
C GLN A 69 -5.04 4.21 -3.69
N THR A 70 -5.09 4.60 -2.42
CA THR A 70 -3.96 5.25 -1.74
C THR A 70 -2.75 4.32 -1.64
N VAL A 71 -2.95 3.04 -1.31
CA VAL A 71 -1.86 2.04 -1.28
C VAL A 71 -1.28 1.81 -2.67
N PHE A 72 -2.13 1.70 -3.69
CA PHE A 72 -1.71 1.55 -5.08
C PHE A 72 -0.86 2.73 -5.54
N ASN A 73 -1.29 3.96 -5.27
CA ASN A 73 -0.53 5.18 -5.57
C ASN A 73 0.80 5.24 -4.82
N THR A 74 0.82 4.76 -3.57
CA THR A 74 2.04 4.64 -2.78
C THR A 74 3.01 3.63 -3.40
N ALA A 75 2.49 2.48 -3.84
CA ALA A 75 3.27 1.41 -4.46
C ALA A 75 3.83 1.82 -5.83
N SER A 76 3.08 2.58 -6.63
CA SER A 76 3.52 3.03 -7.95
C SER A 76 4.68 4.03 -7.87
N THR A 77 4.77 4.77 -6.76
CA THR A 77 5.78 5.80 -6.52
C THR A 77 6.91 5.35 -5.58
N ILE A 78 6.85 4.13 -5.04
CA ILE A 78 7.73 3.68 -3.95
C ILE A 78 9.23 3.74 -4.29
N LEU A 79 9.60 3.61 -5.58
CA LEU A 79 10.99 3.65 -6.04
C LEU A 79 11.43 5.00 -6.65
N GLN A 80 10.54 5.99 -6.77
CA GLN A 80 10.79 7.19 -7.61
C GLN A 80 12.01 8.03 -7.21
N ASN A 81 12.43 7.98 -5.94
CA ASN A 81 13.56 8.77 -5.43
C ASN A 81 14.87 7.96 -5.39
N TYR A 82 14.91 6.79 -6.01
CA TYR A 82 16.06 5.90 -6.01
C TYR A 82 16.63 5.70 -7.39
N THR A 83 17.95 5.68 -7.48
CA THR A 83 18.70 5.28 -8.66
C THR A 83 19.21 3.86 -8.47
N VAL A 84 18.88 2.97 -9.41
CA VAL A 84 19.31 1.57 -9.35
C VAL A 84 20.80 1.49 -9.70
N VAL A 85 21.61 0.95 -8.78
CA VAL A 85 23.06 0.79 -8.96
C VAL A 85 23.47 -0.68 -8.85
N ASN A 86 24.61 -1.03 -9.46
CA ASN A 86 25.15 -2.40 -9.38
C ASN A 86 25.69 -2.74 -7.99
N ARG A 87 26.30 -1.75 -7.33
CA ARG A 87 26.84 -1.86 -5.96
C ARG A 87 26.69 -0.51 -5.26
N GLY A 88 26.22 -0.54 -4.02
CA GLY A 88 26.04 0.67 -3.21
C GLY A 88 27.36 1.13 -2.60
N GLY A 89 27.61 2.44 -2.63
CA GLY A 89 28.83 3.03 -2.08
C GLY A 89 29.42 4.13 -2.96
N TYR A 90 30.63 4.56 -2.59
CA TYR A 90 31.40 5.57 -3.32
C TYR A 90 32.23 4.91 -4.41
N PHE A 91 31.60 4.61 -5.53
CA PHE A 91 32.24 4.07 -6.71
C PHE A 91 32.21 5.09 -7.86
N PRO A 92 33.20 5.08 -8.79
CA PRO A 92 33.23 6.01 -9.92
C PRO A 92 31.94 6.01 -10.75
N GLU A 93 31.34 4.84 -10.96
CA GLU A 93 30.06 4.69 -11.66
C GLU A 93 28.85 5.30 -10.94
N ASN A 94 28.96 5.60 -9.64
CA ASN A 94 27.91 6.21 -8.82
C ASN A 94 28.14 7.72 -8.60
N ALA A 95 29.10 8.33 -9.30
CA ALA A 95 29.43 9.75 -9.14
C ALA A 95 28.19 10.63 -9.35
N GLY A 96 27.91 11.52 -8.39
CA GLY A 96 26.74 12.40 -8.41
C GLY A 96 25.44 11.79 -7.88
N ILE A 97 25.43 10.52 -7.46
CA ILE A 97 24.26 9.88 -6.84
C ILE A 97 24.46 9.83 -5.31
N PRO A 98 23.66 10.57 -4.52
CA PRO A 98 23.71 10.51 -3.06
C PRO A 98 23.52 9.08 -2.52
N ARG A 99 24.24 8.72 -1.45
CA ARG A 99 24.29 7.31 -0.98
C ARG A 99 22.92 6.78 -0.58
N GLU A 100 22.08 7.64 -0.02
CA GLU A 100 20.70 7.40 0.39
C GLU A 100 19.72 7.24 -0.78
N GLN A 101 20.10 7.69 -1.99
CA GLN A 101 19.34 7.51 -3.23
C GLN A 101 19.82 6.31 -4.03
N GLN A 102 20.94 5.68 -3.66
CA GLN A 102 21.43 4.47 -4.31
C GLN A 102 20.64 3.25 -3.82
N LEU A 103 20.11 2.46 -4.74
CA LEU A 103 19.38 1.23 -4.45
C LEU A 103 19.92 0.09 -5.32
N THR A 104 20.32 -1.01 -4.70
CA THR A 104 20.77 -2.21 -5.43
C THR A 104 19.59 -3.11 -5.78
N ARG A 105 19.78 -4.04 -6.72
CA ARG A 105 18.75 -5.05 -7.06
C ARG A 105 18.46 -6.05 -5.93
N ALA A 106 19.36 -6.18 -4.95
CA ALA A 106 19.17 -7.04 -3.79
C ALA A 106 18.37 -6.34 -2.67
N GLU A 107 18.24 -5.02 -2.74
CA GLU A 107 17.50 -4.23 -1.78
C GLU A 107 16.04 -4.04 -2.22
N ALA A 108 15.21 -3.68 -1.24
CA ALA A 108 13.84 -3.26 -1.45
C ALA A 108 13.53 -2.05 -0.58
N VAL A 109 12.69 -1.17 -1.12
CA VAL A 109 12.11 -0.06 -0.37
C VAL A 109 10.82 -0.57 0.25
N TYR A 110 10.61 -0.31 1.54
CA TYR A 110 9.40 -0.68 2.26
C TYR A 110 8.74 0.52 2.92
N ARG A 111 7.43 0.39 3.12
CA ARG A 111 6.58 1.27 3.92
C ARG A 111 5.68 0.42 4.81
N VAL A 112 5.50 0.86 6.04
CA VAL A 112 4.60 0.26 7.02
C VAL A 112 3.44 1.22 7.21
N LEU A 113 2.23 0.75 6.92
CA LEU A 113 1.00 1.53 6.96
C LEU A 113 0.06 0.92 8.01
N THR A 114 -0.61 1.76 8.81
CA THR A 114 -1.71 1.28 9.65
C THR A 114 -2.93 0.94 8.80
N LEU A 115 -3.61 -0.14 9.17
CA LEU A 115 -4.91 -0.50 8.64
C LEU A 115 -6.02 -0.10 9.63
N ALA A 116 -7.24 0.06 9.14
CA ALA A 116 -8.40 0.41 9.95
C ALA A 116 -8.70 -0.64 11.05
N SER A 117 -8.35 -1.90 10.82
CA SER A 117 -8.42 -3.01 11.78
C SER A 117 -7.43 -2.88 12.94
N GLY A 118 -6.48 -1.96 12.87
CA GLY A 118 -5.34 -1.86 13.78
C GLY A 118 -4.14 -2.71 13.36
N ASN A 119 -4.27 -3.58 12.37
CA ASN A 119 -3.14 -4.32 11.79
C ASN A 119 -2.19 -3.40 11.00
N GLU A 120 -1.02 -3.94 10.64
CA GLU A 120 -0.04 -3.24 9.82
C GLU A 120 0.05 -3.87 8.44
N LEU A 121 0.04 -3.03 7.41
CA LEU A 121 0.37 -3.39 6.05
C LEU A 121 1.84 -3.01 5.79
N VAL A 122 2.68 -4.00 5.54
CA VAL A 122 4.03 -3.78 5.04
C VAL A 122 3.99 -3.90 3.51
N LEU A 123 4.11 -2.76 2.84
CA LEU A 123 4.18 -2.65 1.39
C LEU A 123 5.66 -2.49 0.98
N TYR A 124 6.14 -3.30 0.03
CA TYR A 124 7.54 -3.21 -0.37
C TYR A 124 7.76 -3.54 -1.84
N ARG A 125 8.86 -3.05 -2.41
CA ARG A 125 9.26 -3.32 -3.79
C ARG A 125 10.76 -3.33 -3.94
N SER A 126 11.28 -4.38 -4.58
CA SER A 126 12.65 -4.44 -5.09
C SER A 126 12.71 -3.97 -6.55
N PRO A 127 13.79 -3.32 -7.01
CA PRO A 127 14.04 -3.08 -8.43
C PRO A 127 14.10 -4.35 -9.28
N ALA A 128 14.31 -5.52 -8.66
CA ALA A 128 14.28 -6.81 -9.34
C ALA A 128 12.85 -7.28 -9.70
N LEU A 129 11.81 -6.65 -9.14
CA LEU A 129 10.41 -7.04 -9.33
C LEU A 129 9.63 -6.05 -10.20
N ASN A 130 8.71 -6.59 -10.98
CA ASN A 130 7.82 -5.79 -11.84
C ASN A 130 6.67 -5.12 -11.06
N THR A 131 6.36 -5.61 -9.86
CA THR A 131 5.28 -5.10 -9.01
C THR A 131 5.71 -5.00 -7.55
N ALA A 132 4.95 -4.26 -6.75
CA ALA A 132 5.10 -4.28 -5.31
C ALA A 132 4.44 -5.55 -4.73
N GLU A 133 4.98 -5.97 -3.60
CA GLU A 133 4.45 -7.05 -2.78
C GLU A 133 3.99 -6.48 -1.43
N TYR A 134 3.25 -7.29 -0.69
CA TYR A 134 2.83 -6.93 0.65
C TYR A 134 2.79 -8.13 1.60
N PHE A 135 2.84 -7.82 2.88
CA PHE A 135 2.30 -8.68 3.93
C PHE A 135 1.55 -7.86 4.97
N ILE A 136 0.53 -8.46 5.57
CA ILE A 136 -0.24 -7.89 6.67
C ILE A 136 0.13 -8.64 7.93
N ARG A 137 0.34 -7.91 9.02
CA ARG A 137 0.71 -8.49 10.30
C ARG A 137 -0.06 -7.84 11.46
N THR A 138 -0.11 -8.55 12.58
CA THR A 138 -0.48 -7.92 13.85
C THR A 138 0.55 -6.85 14.23
N PRO A 139 0.17 -5.77 14.95
CA PRO A 139 1.12 -4.79 15.45
C PRO A 139 2.25 -5.46 16.21
N SER A 140 3.49 -5.06 15.94
CA SER A 140 4.67 -5.53 16.67
C SER A 140 5.26 -4.39 17.47
N ASP A 141 5.63 -4.63 18.74
CA ASP A 141 6.33 -3.64 19.57
C ASP A 141 7.75 -3.30 19.04
N SER A 142 8.27 -4.01 18.03
CA SER A 142 9.61 -3.75 17.50
C SER A 142 9.84 -4.27 16.07
N PHE A 143 10.67 -3.51 15.34
CA PHE A 143 11.35 -3.86 14.09
C PHE A 143 12.85 -3.71 14.33
#